data_AF-A0AAP3A561-F1
#
_entry.id   AF-A0AAP3A561-F1
#
_cell.length_a   1.000
_cell.length_b   1.000
_cell.length_c   1.000
_cell.angle_alpha   90.00
_cell.angle_beta   90.00
_cell.angle_gamma   90.00
#
_symmetry.space_group_name_H-M   'P 1'
#
loop_
_entity.id
_entity.type
_entity.pdbx_description
1 polymer ?
#
loop_
_entity_poly.entity_id
_entity_poly.type
_entity_poly.pdbx_seq_one_letter_code
_entity_poly.pdbx_strand_id
1 'polypeptide(L)' 'MSRSQNLRHNVINQVIEDMARGNIPSPLPSQSGLAEMYNISRTTVRHILQHLSACGVLTLVGKNYVIA' A
#
# COMPACT_ATOMS: atom_id res chain seq x y z
N MET A 1 12.71 15.69 -14.50
CA MET A 1 11.40 15.00 -14.63
C MET A 1 11.45 13.70 -13.84
N SER A 2 10.48 13.50 -12.98
CA SER A 2 10.61 12.83 -11.68
C SER A 2 10.37 11.32 -11.73
N ARG A 3 11.39 10.52 -12.10
CA ARG A 3 11.31 9.04 -12.09
C ARG A 3 10.77 8.47 -10.77
N SER A 4 11.16 9.06 -9.64
CA SER A 4 10.73 8.63 -8.31
C SER A 4 9.26 8.90 -8.02
N GLN A 5 8.67 9.96 -8.58
CA GLN A 5 7.25 10.26 -8.43
C GLN A 5 6.40 9.25 -9.20
N ASN A 6 6.78 8.95 -10.44
CA ASN A 6 6.06 7.99 -11.27
C ASN A 6 6.07 6.59 -10.66
N LEU A 7 7.19 6.16 -10.06
CA LEU A 7 7.26 4.87 -9.38
C LEU A 7 6.26 4.78 -8.22
N ARG A 8 6.15 5.84 -7.39
CA ARG A 8 5.20 5.84 -6.26
C ARG A 8 3.75 5.73 -6.74
N HIS A 9 3.37 6.51 -7.74
CA HIS A 9 2.00 6.45 -8.28
C HIS A 9 1.71 5.09 -8.92
N ASN A 10 2.66 4.51 -9.66
CA ASN A 10 2.50 3.18 -10.24
C ASN A 10 2.30 2.10 -9.17
N VAL A 11 3.09 2.15 -8.10
CA VAL A 11 2.96 1.19 -6.99
C VAL A 11 1.63 1.38 -6.27
N ILE A 12 1.18 2.62 -6.03
CA ILE A 12 -0.12 2.89 -5.41
C ILE A 12 -1.24 2.30 -6.27
N ASN A 13 -1.22 2.56 -7.58
CA ASN A 13 -2.23 2.02 -8.50
C ASN A 13 -2.21 0.50 -8.52
N GLN A 14 -1.02 -0.12 -8.53
CA GLN A 14 -0.89 -1.58 -8.47
C GLN A 14 -1.50 -2.14 -7.18
N VAL A 15 -1.19 -1.53 -6.03
CA VAL A 15 -1.73 -1.95 -4.73
C VAL A 15 -3.27 -1.83 -4.73
N ILE A 16 -3.82 -0.73 -5.25
CA ILE A 16 -5.28 -0.55 -5.37
C ILE A 16 -5.90 -1.60 -6.28
N GLU A 17 -5.28 -1.88 -7.43
CA GLU A 17 -5.76 -2.92 -8.34
C GLU A 17 -5.71 -4.31 -7.70
N ASP A 18 -4.62 -4.64 -7.00
CA ASP A 18 -4.48 -5.93 -6.33
C ASP A 18 -5.52 -6.07 -5.19
N MET A 19 -5.85 -4.99 -4.49
CA MET A 19 -6.95 -4.96 -3.52
C MET A 19 -8.31 -5.17 -4.19
N ALA A 20 -8.58 -4.43 -5.28
CA ALA A 20 -9.84 -4.54 -6.02
C ALA A 20 -10.05 -5.92 -6.64
N ARG A 21 -8.96 -6.59 -7.06
CA ARG A 21 -8.98 -7.96 -7.56
C ARG A 21 -9.05 -9.02 -6.46
N GLY A 22 -8.86 -8.66 -5.19
CA GLY A 22 -8.78 -9.61 -4.08
C GLY A 22 -7.48 -10.42 -4.02
N ASN A 23 -6.42 -9.94 -4.70
CA ASN A 23 -5.09 -10.56 -4.68
C ASN A 23 -4.32 -10.26 -3.40
N ILE A 24 -4.68 -9.18 -2.68
CA ILE A 24 -4.11 -8.85 -1.38
C ILE A 24 -4.96 -9.46 -0.26
N PRO A 25 -4.35 -10.24 0.67
CA PRO A 25 -5.06 -10.72 1.85
C PRO A 25 -5.38 -9.56 2.80
N SER A 26 -6.62 -9.53 3.30
CA SER A 26 -7.04 -8.67 4.41
C SER A 26 -7.08 -9.51 5.70
N PRO A 27 -6.37 -9.12 6.78
CA PRO A 27 -5.62 -7.88 6.98
C PRO A 27 -4.31 -7.84 6.18
N LEU A 28 -3.91 -6.64 5.75
CA LEU A 28 -2.66 -6.41 5.04
C LEU A 28 -1.46 -6.93 5.85
N PRO A 29 -0.47 -7.55 5.18
CA PRO A 29 0.77 -7.95 5.83
C PRO A 29 1.51 -6.73 6.40
N SER A 30 2.48 -7.01 7.29
CA SER A 30 3.30 -5.97 7.92
C SER A 30 3.96 -5.04 6.90
N GLN A 31 4.33 -3.82 7.31
CA GLN A 31 5.04 -2.87 6.44
C GLN A 31 6.29 -3.45 5.79
N SER A 32 7.00 -4.34 6.51
CA SER A 32 8.16 -5.06 5.98
C SER A 32 7.77 -6.09 4.92
N GLY A 33 6.69 -6.85 5.13
CA GLY A 33 6.20 -7.81 4.14
C GLY A 33 5.73 -7.14 2.85
N LEU A 34 5.03 -6.00 2.96
CA LEU A 34 4.66 -5.20 1.79
C LEU A 34 5.89 -4.61 1.08
N ALA A 35 6.91 -4.18 1.83
CA ALA A 35 8.14 -3.66 1.25
C ALA A 35 8.85 -4.72 0.40
N GLU A 36 8.91 -5.96 0.89
CA GLU A 36 9.49 -7.09 0.16
C GLU A 36 8.64 -7.52 -1.03
N MET A 37 7.31 -7.67 -0.85
CA MET A 37 6.39 -8.06 -1.93
C MET A 37 6.43 -7.10 -3.13
N TYR A 38 6.44 -5.80 -2.86
CA TYR A 38 6.44 -4.77 -3.89
C TYR A 38 7.86 -4.31 -4.28
N ASN A 39 8.91 -4.89 -3.68
CA ASN A 39 10.31 -4.51 -3.88
C ASN A 39 10.55 -2.98 -3.74
N ILE A 40 9.98 -2.39 -2.69
CA ILE A 40 10.04 -0.95 -2.38
C ILE A 40 10.56 -0.69 -0.97
N SER A 41 11.04 0.52 -0.72
CA SER A 41 11.47 0.92 0.62
C SER A 41 10.31 0.99 1.62
N ARG A 42 10.58 0.64 2.88
CA ARG A 42 9.62 0.76 4.00
C ARG A 42 9.04 2.17 4.17
N THR A 43 9.83 3.21 3.88
CA THR A 43 9.37 4.61 3.89
C THR A 43 8.31 4.86 2.82
N THR A 44 8.47 4.27 1.64
CA THR A 44 7.48 4.32 0.57
C THR A 44 6.20 3.58 0.97
N VAL A 45 6.31 2.37 1.52
CA VAL A 45 5.15 1.62 2.05
C VAL A 45 4.37 2.46 3.06
N ARG A 46 5.07 3.05 4.03
CA ARG A 46 4.44 3.91 5.05
C ARG A 46 3.68 5.08 4.41
N HIS A 47 4.28 5.78 3.45
CA HIS A 47 3.61 6.87 2.75
C HIS A 47 2.38 6.39 1.95
N ILE A 48 2.48 5.23 1.30
CA ILE A 48 1.37 4.62 0.56
C ILE A 48 0.22 4.28 1.50
N LEU A 49 0.50 3.59 2.61
CA LEU A 49 -0.52 3.22 3.60
C LEU A 49 -1.20 4.46 4.19
N GLN A 50 -0.43 5.50 4.53
CA GLN A 50 -0.99 6.77 5.00
C GLN A 50 -1.87 7.43 3.94
N HIS A 51 -1.45 7.43 2.68
CA HIS A 51 -2.21 8.02 1.59
C HIS A 51 -3.51 7.26 1.32
N LEU A 52 -3.43 5.92 1.22
CA LEU A 52 -4.60 5.06 1.03
C LEU A 52 -5.58 5.14 2.20
N SER A 53 -5.07 5.26 3.42
CA SER A 53 -5.92 5.47 4.60
C SER A 53 -6.58 6.85 4.59
N ALA A 54 -5.87 7.90 4.18
CA ALA A 54 -6.44 9.24 4.01
C ALA A 54 -7.50 9.30 2.89
N CYS A 55 -7.35 8.47 1.85
CA CYS A 55 -8.35 8.30 0.78
C CYS A 55 -9.55 7.43 1.19
N GLY A 56 -9.50 6.76 2.36
CA GLY A 56 -10.57 5.88 2.82
C GLY A 56 -10.54 4.47 2.21
N VAL A 57 -9.48 4.09 1.49
CA VAL A 57 -9.30 2.73 0.94
C VAL A 57 -8.88 1.74 2.03
N LEU A 58 -8.11 2.23 3.01
CA LEU A 58 -7.61 1.43 4.13
C LEU A 58 -8.10 1.94 5.46
N THR A 59 -8.56 1.02 6.30
CA THR A 59 -8.92 1.28 7.69
C THR A 59 -7.84 0.72 8.61
N LEU A 60 -7.34 1.53 9.54
CA LEU A 60 -6.43 1.05 10.57
C LEU A 60 -7.24 0.44 11.72
N VAL A 61 -7.18 -0.87 11.88
CA VAL A 61 -7.81 -1.60 12.98
C VAL A 61 -6.72 -2.06 13.95
N GLY A 62 -6.55 -1.30 15.03
CA GLY A 62 -5.51 -1.54 16.03
C GLY A 62 -4.10 -1.31 15.46
N LYS A 63 -3.40 -2.40 15.09
CA LYS A 63 -2.05 -2.36 14.48
C LYS A 63 -2.01 -2.84 13.03
N ASN A 64 -3.15 -3.28 12.49
CA ASN A 64 -3.24 -3.85 11.15
C ASN A 64 -4.05 -2.94 10.24
N TYR A 65 -3.62 -2.83 8.98
CA TYR A 65 -4.43 -2.17 7.96
C TYR A 65 -5.36 -3.20 7.34
N VAL A 66 -6.65 -2.88 7.26
CA VAL A 66 -7.65 -3.69 6.57
C VAL A 66 -8.19 -2.91 5.39
N ILE A 67 -8.48 -3.62 4.30
CA ILE A 67 -9.15 -3.04 3.13
C ILE A 67 -10.60 -2.74 3.55
N ALA A 68 -11.06 -1.52 3.31
CA ALA A 68 -12.40 -1.04 3.67
C ALA A 68 -13.50 -1.63 2.76
#